data_AF-A0A969EUE9-F1
#
_entry.id   AF-A0A969EUE9-F1
#
_cell.length_a   1.000
_cell.length_b   1.000
_cell.length_c   1.000
_cell.angle_alpha   90.00
_cell.angle_beta   90.00
_cell.angle_gamma   90.00
#
_symmetry.space_group_name_H-M   'P 1'
#
loop_
_entity.id
_entity.type
_entity.pdbx_description
1 polymer ?
#
loop_
_entity_poly.entity_id
_entity_poly.type
_entity_poly.pdbx_seq_one_letter_code
_entity_poly.pdbx_strand_id
1 'polypeptide(L)'
;MINPDITAPMYRAYFYLLDCDLLGKRPHLNDICKNARIASRHAFDLLEKMRSLNLVPEWLELDPNSRSIEAQIRDRLQAKLGGIAEAHCIYGPIDLLTETELIEVKRIEDWKTGFGQVIAKANEYPDHRKHLYLFGNSKRNLRNIKSCCQQLDILVSFEQTSLAAA
;
A
#
# COMPACT_ATOMS: atom_id res chain seq x y z
N MET A 1 -2.41 28.93 -5.35
CA MET A 1 -3.16 27.67 -5.16
C MET A 1 -2.17 26.58 -4.79
N ILE A 2 -2.37 25.91 -3.65
CA ILE A 2 -1.56 24.75 -3.25
C ILE A 2 -2.01 23.59 -4.15
N ASN A 3 -1.08 22.92 -4.84
CA ASN A 3 -1.41 21.73 -5.63
C ASN A 3 -2.00 20.66 -4.68
N PRO A 4 -3.26 20.21 -4.88
CA PRO A 4 -3.93 19.27 -3.99
C PRO A 4 -3.23 17.90 -3.93
N ASP A 5 -2.40 17.57 -4.92
CA ASP A 5 -1.67 16.30 -4.96
C ASP A 5 -0.44 16.27 -4.04
N ILE A 6 -0.01 17.44 -3.52
CA ILE A 6 1.18 17.57 -2.70
C ILE A 6 0.79 17.63 -1.22
N THR A 7 1.17 16.58 -0.49
CA THR A 7 0.91 16.46 0.94
C THR A 7 1.97 17.18 1.78
N ALA A 8 1.67 17.48 3.05
CA ALA A 8 2.65 18.10 3.95
C ALA A 8 3.96 17.28 4.12
N PRO A 9 3.91 15.94 4.21
CA PRO A 9 5.12 15.12 4.13
C PRO A 9 5.94 15.32 2.85
N MET A 10 5.30 15.46 1.69
CA MET A 10 5.99 15.68 0.41
C MET A 10 6.71 17.03 0.40
N TYR A 11 6.10 18.10 0.92
CA TYR A 11 6.78 19.39 1.06
C TYR A 11 8.03 19.30 1.94
N ARG A 12 7.94 18.61 3.09
CA ARG A 12 9.09 18.45 3.99
C ARG A 12 10.21 17.64 3.35
N ALA A 13 9.87 16.55 2.67
CA ALA A 13 10.83 15.76 1.92
C ALA A 13 11.49 16.60 0.81
N TYR A 14 10.69 17.36 0.04
CA TYR A 14 11.17 18.20 -1.04
C TYR A 14 12.19 19.24 -0.56
N PHE A 15 11.86 20.03 0.46
CA PHE A 15 12.78 21.04 0.98
C PHE A 15 14.06 20.42 1.55
N TYR A 16 13.94 19.29 2.26
CA TYR A 16 15.11 18.59 2.77
C TYR A 16 16.03 18.07 1.65
N LEU A 17 15.45 17.51 0.58
CA LEU A 17 16.21 17.04 -0.59
C LEU A 17 16.85 18.19 -1.35
N LEU A 18 16.16 19.33 -1.47
CA LEU A 18 16.69 20.55 -2.07
C LEU A 18 17.89 21.08 -1.28
N ASP A 19 17.80 21.16 0.05
CA ASP A 19 18.92 21.56 0.91
C ASP A 19 20.10 20.60 0.78
N CYS A 20 19.83 19.28 0.70
CA CYS A 20 20.88 18.31 0.48
C CYS A 20 21.57 18.50 -0.86
N ASP A 21 20.82 18.79 -1.93
CA ASP A 21 21.38 19.03 -3.25
C ASP A 21 22.27 20.28 -3.29
N LEU A 22 21.79 21.39 -2.71
CA LEU A 22 22.54 22.64 -2.58
C LEU A 22 23.85 22.46 -1.78
N LEU A 23 23.85 21.54 -0.81
CA LEU A 23 25.02 21.23 0.03
C LEU A 23 25.89 20.09 -0.52
N GLY A 24 25.57 19.52 -1.69
CA GLY A 24 26.28 18.37 -2.24
C GLY A 24 26.18 17.10 -1.40
N LYS A 25 25.14 16.97 -0.57
CA LYS A 25 24.90 15.82 0.29
C LYS A 25 24.01 14.78 -0.39
N ARG A 26 24.19 13.52 0.00
CA ARG A 26 23.36 12.39 -0.43
C ARG A 26 22.82 11.70 0.83
N PRO A 27 21.60 12.06 1.28
CA PRO A 27 21.05 11.55 2.52
C PRO A 27 20.65 10.08 2.41
N HIS A 28 20.72 9.34 3.52
CA HIS A 28 20.12 8.01 3.57
C HIS A 28 18.59 8.10 3.67
N LEU A 29 17.89 7.03 3.27
CA LEU A 29 16.43 6.97 3.34
C LEU A 29 15.89 7.29 4.75
N ASN A 30 16.56 6.83 5.79
CA ASN A 30 16.18 7.11 7.18
C ASN A 30 16.21 8.61 7.51
N ASP A 31 17.15 9.37 6.96
CA ASP A 31 17.22 10.82 7.16
C ASP A 31 16.07 11.51 6.43
N ILE A 32 15.74 11.06 5.23
CA ILE A 32 14.58 11.54 4.47
C ILE A 32 13.30 11.28 5.27
N CYS A 33 13.10 10.06 5.78
CA CYS A 33 11.94 9.69 6.59
C CYS A 33 11.79 10.58 7.83
N LYS A 34 12.90 10.80 8.55
CA LYS A 34 12.94 11.62 9.76
C LYS A 34 12.54 13.07 9.46
N ASN A 35 13.09 13.67 8.42
CA ASN A 35 12.80 15.06 8.04
C ASN A 35 11.40 15.21 7.44
N ALA A 36 10.95 14.24 6.63
CA ALA A 36 9.59 14.19 6.10
C ALA A 36 8.52 13.87 7.16
N ARG A 37 8.95 13.35 8.32
CA ARG A 37 8.09 12.85 9.42
C ARG A 37 7.14 11.76 8.93
N ILE A 38 7.71 10.74 8.29
CA ILE A 38 6.98 9.57 7.80
C ILE A 38 7.61 8.30 8.34
N ALA A 39 6.79 7.26 8.52
CA ALA A 39 7.32 5.93 8.81
C ALA A 39 8.03 5.37 7.58
N SER A 40 9.13 4.65 7.78
CA SER A 40 9.96 4.11 6.69
C SER A 40 9.16 3.25 5.70
N ARG A 41 8.15 2.52 6.18
CA ARG A 41 7.24 1.72 5.33
C ARG A 41 6.46 2.51 4.27
N HIS A 42 6.29 3.83 4.45
CA HIS A 42 5.58 4.70 3.50
C HIS A 42 6.55 5.56 2.67
N ALA A 43 7.86 5.46 2.93
CA ALA A 43 8.84 6.34 2.32
C ALA A 43 8.99 6.11 0.83
N PHE A 44 9.04 4.84 0.42
CA PHE A 44 9.16 4.48 -0.98
C PHE A 44 7.98 5.01 -1.79
N ASP A 45 6.75 4.70 -1.39
CA ASP A 45 5.54 5.12 -2.12
C ASP A 45 5.42 6.66 -2.21
N LEU A 46 5.78 7.36 -1.13
CA LEU A 46 5.80 8.82 -1.13
C LEU A 46 6.85 9.37 -2.11
N LEU A 47 8.07 8.82 -2.11
CA LEU A 47 9.15 9.29 -2.98
C LEU A 47 8.88 8.97 -4.46
N GLU A 48 8.25 7.84 -4.77
CA GLU A 48 7.79 7.55 -6.12
C GLU A 48 6.68 8.50 -6.58
N LYS A 49 5.70 8.78 -5.72
CA LYS A 49 4.67 9.79 -6.04
C LYS A 49 5.31 11.17 -6.26
N MET A 50 6.30 11.54 -5.45
CA MET A 50 7.05 12.77 -5.69
C MET A 50 7.82 12.73 -7.01
N ARG A 51 8.38 11.58 -7.40
CA ARG A 51 9.07 11.40 -8.67
C ARG A 51 8.17 11.61 -9.88
N SER A 52 6.96 11.06 -9.87
CA SER A 52 6.00 11.26 -10.98
C SER A 52 5.57 12.73 -11.13
N LEU A 53 5.74 13.53 -10.06
CA LEU A 53 5.49 14.97 -10.04
C LEU A 53 6.76 15.82 -10.27
N ASN A 54 7.91 15.18 -10.58
CA ASN A 54 9.22 15.85 -10.72
C ASN A 54 9.65 16.62 -9.46
N LEU A 55 9.32 16.13 -8.28
CA LEU A 55 9.64 16.71 -6.97
C LEU A 55 10.77 15.98 -6.24
N VAL A 56 11.48 15.07 -6.90
CA VAL A 56 12.70 14.45 -6.37
C VAL A 56 13.87 14.74 -7.31
N PRO A 57 15.09 14.90 -6.77
CA PRO A 57 16.26 15.08 -7.60
C PRO A 57 16.64 13.79 -8.34
N GLU A 58 17.28 13.92 -9.51
CA GLU A 58 17.66 12.80 -10.38
C GLU A 58 18.62 11.81 -9.71
N TRP A 59 19.48 12.29 -8.81
CA TRP A 59 20.44 11.43 -8.11
C TRP A 59 19.82 10.52 -7.05
N LEU A 60 18.55 10.75 -6.66
CA LEU A 60 17.90 9.91 -5.66
C LEU A 60 17.56 8.57 -6.32
N GLU A 61 18.25 7.51 -5.94
CA GLU A 61 17.90 6.16 -6.40
C GLU A 61 16.86 5.55 -5.44
N LEU A 62 15.80 4.96 -6.01
CA LEU A 62 14.78 4.24 -5.25
C LEU A 62 14.89 2.77 -5.63
N ASP A 63 15.24 1.91 -4.69
CA ASP A 63 15.26 0.46 -4.89
C ASP A 63 13.82 -0.08 -4.88
N PRO A 64 13.30 -0.60 -6.00
CA PRO A 64 11.94 -1.14 -6.08
C PRO A 64 11.63 -2.22 -5.04
N ASN A 65 12.65 -2.94 -4.56
CA ASN A 65 12.49 -3.95 -3.51
C ASN A 65 12.17 -3.36 -2.13
N SER A 66 12.25 -2.03 -1.98
CA SER A 66 11.84 -1.32 -0.78
C SER A 66 10.32 -1.14 -0.67
N ARG A 67 9.54 -1.50 -1.71
CA ARG A 67 8.07 -1.55 -1.63
C ARG A 67 7.62 -2.58 -0.62
N SER A 68 6.51 -2.31 0.05
CA SER A 68 5.87 -3.29 0.93
C SER A 68 5.45 -4.53 0.14
N ILE A 69 5.44 -5.70 0.80
CA ILE A 69 4.95 -6.95 0.20
C ILE A 69 3.47 -6.80 -0.20
N GLU A 70 2.69 -6.03 0.58
CA GLU A 70 1.29 -5.67 0.25
C GLU A 70 1.21 -5.01 -1.13
N ALA A 71 2.02 -3.98 -1.35
CA ALA A 71 2.07 -3.26 -2.63
C ALA A 71 2.51 -4.19 -3.78
N GLN A 72 3.54 -5.00 -3.58
CA GLN A 72 4.01 -5.94 -4.61
C GLN A 72 2.95 -6.97 -5.00
N ILE A 73 2.22 -7.53 -4.02
CA ILE A 73 1.14 -8.49 -4.28
C ILE A 73 -0.03 -7.80 -4.97
N ARG A 74 -0.45 -6.61 -4.50
CA ARG A 74 -1.48 -5.80 -5.15
C ARG A 74 -1.15 -5.53 -6.61
N ASP A 75 0.06 -5.05 -6.90
CA ASP A 75 0.49 -4.71 -8.27
C ASP A 75 0.50 -5.96 -9.16
N ARG A 76 0.93 -7.10 -8.63
CA ARG A 76 0.88 -8.39 -9.35
C ARG A 76 -0.56 -8.85 -9.59
N LEU A 77 -1.47 -8.66 -8.63
CA LEU A 77 -2.90 -8.95 -8.81
C LEU A 77 -3.52 -8.02 -9.85
N GLN A 78 -3.20 -6.72 -9.82
CA GLN A 78 -3.66 -5.75 -10.80
C GLN A 78 -3.19 -6.13 -12.21
N ALA A 79 -1.92 -6.47 -12.38
CA ALA A 79 -1.39 -6.91 -13.68
C ALA A 79 -2.12 -8.16 -14.22
N LYS A 80 -2.62 -9.02 -13.33
CA LYS A 80 -3.33 -10.26 -13.70
C LYS A 80 -4.83 -10.05 -13.94
N LEU A 81 -5.48 -9.22 -13.13
CA LEU A 81 -6.94 -9.08 -13.07
C LEU A 81 -7.43 -7.78 -13.73
N GLY A 82 -6.53 -6.86 -14.05
CA GLY A 82 -6.87 -5.48 -14.37
C GLY A 82 -7.30 -4.71 -13.12
N GLY A 83 -8.01 -3.60 -13.33
CA GLY A 83 -8.57 -2.78 -12.26
C GLY A 83 -7.69 -1.60 -11.82
N ILE A 84 -8.21 -0.88 -10.82
CA ILE A 84 -7.65 0.34 -10.28
C ILE A 84 -7.01 0.02 -8.92
N ALA A 85 -5.70 0.17 -8.83
CA ALA A 85 -4.97 0.08 -7.56
C ALA A 85 -5.20 1.34 -6.72
N GLU A 86 -5.26 1.19 -5.39
CA GLU A 86 -5.51 2.30 -4.44
C GLU A 86 -6.75 3.12 -4.82
N ALA A 87 -7.81 2.43 -5.27
CA ALA A 87 -9.03 3.06 -5.76
C ALA A 87 -9.66 3.90 -4.66
N HIS A 88 -10.12 5.11 -5.00
CA HIS A 88 -10.74 6.00 -4.03
C HIS A 88 -12.01 5.37 -3.43
N CYS A 89 -12.13 5.49 -2.12
CA CYS A 89 -13.32 5.13 -1.36
C CYS A 89 -13.37 6.00 -0.11
N ILE A 90 -14.58 6.40 0.30
CA ILE A 90 -14.78 7.30 1.45
C ILE A 90 -14.33 6.67 2.77
N TYR A 91 -14.24 5.34 2.82
CA TYR A 91 -13.79 4.56 3.98
C TYR A 91 -12.28 4.26 3.96
N GLY A 92 -11.53 4.93 3.07
CA GLY A 92 -10.12 4.71 2.80
C GLY A 92 -9.92 3.93 1.50
N PRO A 93 -8.75 4.08 0.84
CA PRO A 93 -8.50 3.51 -0.47
C PRO A 93 -8.62 1.99 -0.45
N ILE A 94 -9.18 1.42 -1.52
CA ILE A 94 -9.25 -0.02 -1.77
C ILE A 94 -7.94 -0.45 -2.41
N ASP A 95 -7.29 -1.50 -1.91
CA ASP A 95 -6.00 -1.93 -2.46
C ASP A 95 -6.13 -2.24 -3.96
N LEU A 96 -7.14 -3.01 -4.37
CA LEU A 96 -7.45 -3.23 -5.79
C LEU A 96 -8.97 -3.35 -6.02
N LEU A 97 -9.49 -2.49 -6.89
CA LEU A 97 -10.86 -2.54 -7.37
C LEU A 97 -10.88 -3.00 -8.83
N THR A 98 -11.45 -4.18 -9.10
CA THR A 98 -11.66 -4.69 -10.46
C THR A 98 -13.10 -4.42 -10.90
N GLU A 99 -13.49 -4.88 -12.10
CA GLU A 99 -14.88 -4.77 -12.57
C GLU A 99 -15.88 -5.52 -11.67
N THR A 100 -15.43 -6.55 -10.95
CA THR A 100 -16.33 -7.44 -10.20
C THR A 100 -15.91 -7.68 -8.75
N GLU A 101 -14.70 -7.28 -8.35
CA GLU A 101 -14.15 -7.59 -7.02
C GLU A 101 -13.58 -6.35 -6.34
N LEU A 102 -13.81 -6.26 -5.03
CA LEU A 102 -13.13 -5.36 -4.11
C LEU A 102 -12.14 -6.19 -3.31
N ILE A 103 -10.85 -5.97 -3.57
CA ILE A 103 -9.77 -6.79 -3.03
C ILE A 103 -8.97 -5.98 -2.00
N GLU A 104 -8.85 -6.51 -0.79
CA GLU A 104 -7.92 -6.02 0.24
C GLU A 104 -6.80 -7.03 0.46
N VAL A 105 -5.55 -6.58 0.37
CA VAL A 105 -4.34 -7.36 0.53
C VAL A 105 -3.77 -7.14 1.92
N LYS A 106 -3.72 -8.19 2.74
CA LYS A 106 -3.19 -8.10 4.10
C LYS A 106 -2.31 -9.27 4.48
N ARG A 107 -1.36 -9.01 5.37
CA ARG A 107 -0.68 -10.08 6.10
C ARG A 107 -1.71 -10.93 6.83
N ILE A 108 -1.51 -12.25 6.88
CA ILE A 108 -2.42 -13.16 7.57
C ILE A 108 -2.51 -12.85 9.07
N GLU A 109 -1.46 -12.31 9.68
CA GLU A 109 -1.49 -11.87 11.07
C GLU A 109 -2.45 -10.68 11.29
N ASP A 110 -2.62 -9.84 10.27
CA ASP A 110 -3.44 -8.63 10.28
C ASP A 110 -4.83 -8.83 9.64
N TRP A 111 -5.26 -10.09 9.46
CA TRP A 111 -6.49 -10.45 8.73
C TRP A 111 -7.75 -9.75 9.26
N LYS A 112 -7.82 -9.48 10.57
CA LYS A 112 -9.00 -8.80 11.18
C LYS A 112 -9.13 -7.36 10.70
N THR A 113 -8.00 -6.69 10.49
CA THR A 113 -7.96 -5.34 9.94
C THR A 113 -8.51 -5.36 8.51
N GLY A 114 -7.97 -6.25 7.67
CA GLY A 114 -8.45 -6.42 6.30
C GLY A 114 -9.93 -6.83 6.22
N PHE A 115 -10.37 -7.72 7.09
CA PHE A 115 -11.78 -8.10 7.21
C PHE A 115 -12.68 -6.90 7.47
N GLY A 116 -12.34 -6.05 8.47
CA GLY A 116 -13.10 -4.84 8.76
C GLY A 116 -13.09 -3.84 7.61
N GLN A 117 -11.94 -3.68 6.95
CA GLN A 117 -11.78 -2.79 5.79
C GLN A 117 -12.65 -3.23 4.61
N VAL A 118 -12.62 -4.50 4.21
CA VAL A 118 -13.44 -5.04 3.12
C VAL A 118 -14.93 -4.81 3.38
N ILE A 119 -15.39 -5.03 4.62
CA ILE A 119 -16.79 -4.81 4.99
C ILE A 119 -17.18 -3.34 4.89
N ALA A 120 -16.37 -2.45 5.46
CA ALA A 120 -16.66 -1.01 5.43
C ALA A 120 -16.68 -0.47 3.99
N LYS A 121 -15.67 -0.83 3.19
CA LYS A 121 -15.52 -0.35 1.81
C LYS A 121 -16.59 -0.91 0.87
N ALA A 122 -17.07 -2.14 1.10
CA ALA A 122 -18.14 -2.75 0.30
C ALA A 122 -19.48 -1.99 0.37
N ASN A 123 -19.69 -1.10 1.34
CA ASN A 123 -20.89 -0.25 1.38
C ASN A 123 -20.98 0.70 0.17
N GLU A 124 -19.83 1.13 -0.37
CA GLU A 124 -19.78 2.00 -1.56
C GLU A 124 -19.82 1.17 -2.86
N TYR A 125 -19.51 -0.12 -2.78
CA TYR A 125 -19.43 -1.05 -3.91
C TYR A 125 -20.27 -2.32 -3.66
N PRO A 126 -21.60 -2.20 -3.50
CA PRO A 126 -22.46 -3.29 -3.04
C PRO A 126 -22.53 -4.49 -3.99
N ASP A 127 -22.32 -4.26 -5.29
CA ASP A 127 -22.36 -5.29 -6.33
C ASP A 127 -21.00 -5.99 -6.52
N HIS A 128 -19.94 -5.50 -5.88
CA HIS A 128 -18.62 -6.12 -5.98
C HIS A 128 -18.49 -7.25 -4.97
N ARG A 129 -17.88 -8.35 -5.41
CA ARG A 129 -17.52 -9.43 -4.52
C ARG A 129 -16.43 -8.97 -3.56
N LYS A 130 -16.67 -9.16 -2.27
CA LYS A 130 -15.73 -8.91 -1.19
C LYS A 130 -14.60 -9.95 -1.25
N HIS A 131 -13.36 -9.52 -1.33
CA HIS A 131 -12.22 -10.42 -1.41
C HIS A 131 -11.10 -9.99 -0.45
N LEU A 132 -10.86 -10.83 0.55
CA LEU A 132 -9.70 -10.70 1.44
C LEU A 132 -8.56 -11.58 0.92
N TYR A 133 -7.51 -10.95 0.40
CA TYR A 133 -6.31 -11.63 -0.09
C TYR A 133 -5.24 -11.62 0.99
N LEU A 134 -4.95 -12.79 1.57
CA LEU A 134 -4.01 -12.92 2.67
C LEU A 134 -2.64 -13.42 2.18
N PHE A 135 -1.57 -12.97 2.84
CA PHE A 135 -0.24 -13.52 2.61
C PHE A 135 0.55 -13.69 3.91
N GLY A 136 1.55 -14.57 3.91
CA GLY A 136 2.46 -14.74 5.04
C GLY A 136 3.10 -16.12 5.11
N ASN A 137 3.75 -16.41 6.23
CA ASN A 137 4.62 -17.58 6.35
C ASN A 137 3.90 -18.80 6.92
N SER A 138 2.66 -18.65 7.38
CA SER A 138 1.89 -19.71 8.01
C SER A 138 0.44 -19.72 7.53
N LYS A 139 -0.11 -20.92 7.34
CA LYS A 139 -1.56 -21.14 7.15
C LYS A 139 -2.31 -21.32 8.46
N ARG A 140 -1.63 -21.13 9.61
CA ARG A 140 -2.25 -21.26 10.93
C ARG A 140 -3.46 -20.33 10.98
N ASN A 141 -4.59 -20.85 11.43
CA ASN A 141 -5.89 -20.18 11.51
C ASN A 141 -6.63 -19.94 10.17
N LEU A 142 -6.08 -20.29 9.01
CA LEU A 142 -6.75 -20.03 7.72
C LEU A 142 -8.14 -20.66 7.63
N ARG A 143 -8.36 -21.85 8.21
CA ARG A 143 -9.69 -22.48 8.30
C ARG A 143 -10.67 -21.62 9.09
N ASN A 144 -10.26 -21.09 10.24
CA ASN A 144 -11.11 -20.26 11.09
C ASN A 144 -11.41 -18.91 10.43
N ILE A 145 -10.39 -18.33 9.78
CA ILE A 145 -10.54 -17.08 9.02
C ILE A 145 -11.55 -17.28 7.88
N LYS A 146 -11.40 -18.35 7.08
CA LYS A 146 -12.35 -18.71 6.02
C LYS A 146 -13.76 -18.89 6.55
N SER A 147 -13.92 -19.61 7.66
CA SER A 147 -15.22 -19.82 8.29
C SER A 147 -15.87 -18.51 8.75
N CYS A 148 -15.09 -17.57 9.28
CA CYS A 148 -15.58 -16.25 9.69
C CYS A 148 -15.98 -15.39 8.47
N CYS A 149 -15.13 -15.37 7.43
CA CYS A 149 -15.37 -14.61 6.21
C CYS A 149 -16.58 -15.12 5.40
N GLN A 150 -16.79 -16.43 5.38
CA GLN A 150 -17.90 -17.06 4.66
C GLN A 150 -19.27 -16.59 5.15
N GLN A 151 -19.41 -16.27 6.44
CA GLN A 151 -20.67 -15.78 7.00
C GLN A 151 -21.12 -14.43 6.43
N LEU A 152 -20.19 -13.68 5.82
CA LEU A 152 -20.43 -12.36 5.24
C LEU A 152 -20.18 -12.31 3.72
N ASP A 153 -20.13 -13.49 3.10
CA ASP A 153 -19.85 -13.68 1.67
C ASP A 153 -18.53 -13.02 1.22
N ILE A 154 -17.48 -13.21 2.03
CA ILE A 154 -16.13 -12.72 1.74
C ILE A 154 -15.29 -13.88 1.20
N LEU A 155 -14.83 -13.76 -0.04
CA LEU A 155 -13.86 -14.65 -0.64
C LEU A 155 -12.51 -14.50 0.07
N VAL A 156 -11.86 -15.61 0.44
CA VAL A 156 -10.53 -15.60 1.05
C VAL A 156 -9.55 -16.37 0.19
N SER A 157 -8.52 -15.67 -0.28
CA SER A 157 -7.34 -16.27 -0.93
C SER A 157 -6.13 -16.19 -0.01
N PHE A 158 -5.19 -17.11 -0.17
CA PHE A 158 -3.95 -17.11 0.61
C PHE A 158 -2.76 -17.46 -0.26
N GLU A 159 -1.69 -16.67 -0.13
CA GLU A 159 -0.38 -16.94 -0.72
C GLU A 159 0.69 -17.08 0.35
N GLN A 160 1.55 -18.09 0.20
CA GLN A 160 2.68 -18.25 1.09
C GLN A 160 3.86 -17.44 0.59
N THR A 161 4.34 -16.51 1.42
CA THR A 161 5.56 -15.73 1.15
C THR A 161 6.70 -16.30 1.99
N SER A 162 7.95 -16.21 1.52
CA SER A 162 9.13 -16.69 2.27
C SER A 162 9.80 -15.59 3.11
N LEU A 163 9.26 -14.38 3.12
CA LEU A 163 9.87 -13.24 3.79
C LEU A 163 9.57 -13.27 5.29
N ALA A 164 10.61 -13.48 6.09
CA ALA A 164 10.57 -13.27 7.53
C ALA A 164 10.10 -11.84 7.81
N ALA A 165 9.27 -11.67 8.85
CA ALA A 165 8.84 -10.35 9.30
C ALA A 165 10.08 -9.47 9.52
N ALA A 166 10.27 -8.47 8.66
CA ALA A 166 11.15 -7.35 8.91
C ALA A 166 10.48 -6.38 9.89
#